data_AF-A0A9P0JTV0-F1
#
_entry.id   AF-A0A9P0JTV0-F1
#
_cell.length_a   1.000
_cell.length_b   1.000
_cell.length_c   1.000
_cell.angle_alpha   90.00
_cell.angle_beta   90.00
_cell.angle_gamma   90.00
#
_symmetry.space_group_name_H-M   'P 1'
#
loop_
_entity.id
_entity.type
_entity.pdbx_description
1 polymer ?
#
loop_
_entity_poly.entity_id
_entity_poly.type
_entity_poly.pdbx_seq_one_letter_code
_entity_poly.pdbx_strand_id
1 'polypeptide(L)'
;MLELMGELLTAVFFQPSKLAQALENNTLNLPERSIIVADAAFPLKTYLMKPYPRTPTHKEQVFNYRLSRARRIVENAFGILVTRFRVLLNTIDMRPKNVDSIVLAACSLHNWLPKTSDMYITHRCVDFENVQQRVVVPGAWRTQLRTAMGSLPPARHSNHASRKAEAIRNAYAQLFETTEAVPWQDHMI
;
A
#
# COMPACT_ATOMS: atom_id res chain seq x y z
N MET A 1 -2.05 1.71 -17.68
CA MET A 1 -1.93 0.69 -16.62
C MET A 1 -1.35 1.26 -15.32
N LEU A 2 -0.56 2.33 -15.36
CA LEU A 2 -0.20 3.09 -14.16
C LEU A 2 -1.13 4.25 -13.82
N GLU A 3 -1.84 4.84 -14.79
CA GLU A 3 -3.14 5.47 -14.51
C GLU A 3 -4.02 4.48 -13.71
N LEU A 4 -4.03 3.23 -14.15
CA LEU A 4 -4.67 2.11 -13.49
C LEU A 4 -4.05 1.73 -12.13
N MET A 5 -2.77 1.99 -11.81
CA MET A 5 -2.20 1.70 -10.49
C MET A 5 -2.33 2.86 -9.49
N GLY A 6 -2.50 4.09 -9.98
CA GLY A 6 -3.08 5.19 -9.19
C GLY A 6 -4.59 5.02 -8.97
N GLU A 7 -5.29 4.46 -9.95
CA GLU A 7 -6.73 4.13 -9.87
C GLU A 7 -7.03 2.81 -9.14
N LEU A 8 -6.08 1.86 -9.06
CA LEU A 8 -6.24 0.57 -8.34
C LEU A 8 -6.34 0.76 -6.81
N LEU A 9 -6.14 1.98 -6.31
CA LEU A 9 -6.44 2.39 -4.94
C LEU A 9 -7.57 3.44 -4.84
N THR A 10 -8.37 3.63 -5.89
CA THR A 10 -9.68 4.26 -5.68
C THR A 10 -10.67 3.20 -5.25
N ALA A 11 -11.32 3.42 -4.11
CA ALA A 11 -12.38 2.55 -3.59
C ALA A 11 -13.45 2.20 -4.66
N VAL A 12 -13.60 3.05 -5.69
CA VAL A 12 -14.54 2.96 -6.80
C VAL A 12 -14.39 1.68 -7.62
N PHE A 13 -13.18 1.31 -8.08
CA PHE A 13 -12.98 0.06 -8.85
C PHE A 13 -12.85 -1.17 -7.95
N PHE A 14 -12.45 -0.97 -6.70
CA PHE A 14 -12.35 -2.07 -5.74
C PHE A 14 -13.72 -2.63 -5.35
N GLN A 15 -14.72 -1.80 -5.01
CA GLN A 15 -16.03 -2.30 -4.56
C GLN A 15 -16.71 -3.30 -5.51
N PRO A 16 -16.74 -3.10 -6.85
CA PRO A 16 -17.36 -4.07 -7.76
C PRO A 16 -16.50 -5.32 -8.02
N SER A 17 -15.25 -5.37 -7.53
CA SER A 17 -14.33 -6.48 -7.83
C SER A 17 -14.73 -7.78 -7.14
N LYS A 18 -14.35 -8.92 -7.75
CA LYS A 18 -14.49 -10.25 -7.14
C LYS A 18 -13.75 -10.33 -5.80
N LEU A 19 -12.64 -9.60 -5.66
CA LEU A 19 -11.87 -9.54 -4.41
C LEU A 19 -12.67 -8.88 -3.29
N ALA A 20 -13.30 -7.73 -3.56
CA ALA A 20 -14.15 -7.07 -2.57
C ALA A 20 -15.34 -7.94 -2.17
N GLN A 21 -16.00 -8.59 -3.13
CA GLN A 21 -17.09 -9.53 -2.84
C GLN A 21 -16.60 -10.70 -1.97
N ALA A 22 -15.44 -11.27 -2.27
CA ALA A 22 -14.87 -12.37 -1.49
C ALA A 22 -14.51 -11.95 -0.05
N LEU A 23 -14.09 -10.70 0.13
CA LEU A 23 -13.83 -10.14 1.46
C LEU A 23 -15.11 -9.91 2.25
N GLU A 24 -16.14 -9.34 1.63
CA GLU A 24 -17.44 -9.11 2.28
C GLU A 24 -18.13 -10.42 2.67
N ASN A 25 -18.02 -11.43 1.81
CA ASN A 25 -18.61 -12.74 2.04
C ASN A 25 -17.69 -13.68 2.85
N ASN A 26 -16.54 -13.19 3.33
CA ASN A 26 -15.54 -13.96 4.07
C ASN A 26 -15.11 -15.28 3.40
N THR A 27 -15.02 -15.32 2.06
CA THR A 27 -14.69 -16.54 1.30
C THR A 27 -13.19 -16.72 1.02
N LEU A 28 -12.36 -15.73 1.40
CA LEU A 28 -10.90 -15.82 1.28
C LEU A 28 -10.26 -16.65 2.39
N ASN A 29 -11.01 -17.08 3.41
CA ASN A 29 -10.52 -17.84 4.56
C ASN A 29 -9.26 -17.19 5.17
N LEU A 30 -9.29 -15.86 5.33
CA LEU A 30 -8.17 -15.16 5.94
C LEU A 30 -7.98 -15.66 7.39
N PRO A 31 -6.73 -15.78 7.89
CA PRO A 31 -6.49 -16.18 9.26
C PRO A 31 -7.25 -15.30 10.25
N GLU A 32 -7.64 -15.87 11.39
CA GLU A 32 -8.29 -15.10 12.45
C GLU A 32 -7.41 -13.90 12.85
N ARG A 33 -8.05 -12.75 13.10
CA ARG A 33 -7.38 -11.48 13.42
C ARG A 33 -6.43 -10.98 12.33
N SER A 34 -6.60 -11.41 11.08
CA SER A 34 -5.97 -10.72 9.95
C SER A 34 -6.72 -9.43 9.61
N ILE A 35 -5.97 -8.43 9.15
CA ILE A 35 -6.50 -7.18 8.62
C ILE A 35 -5.81 -6.85 7.30
N ILE A 36 -6.56 -6.19 6.42
CA ILE A 36 -6.03 -5.61 5.20
C ILE A 36 -5.70 -4.16 5.45
N VAL A 37 -4.53 -3.74 5.01
CA VAL A 37 -4.07 -2.36 5.10
C VAL A 37 -4.57 -1.56 3.89
N ALA A 38 -5.23 -0.45 4.16
CA ALA A 38 -5.80 0.42 3.14
C ALA A 38 -5.34 1.87 3.25
N ASP A 39 -5.45 2.59 2.14
CA ASP A 39 -5.28 4.04 2.11
C ASP A 39 -6.51 4.76 2.73
N ALA A 40 -6.33 6.02 3.11
CA ALA A 40 -7.35 6.88 3.69
C ALA A 40 -8.61 7.02 2.82
N ALA A 41 -8.47 6.87 1.50
CA ALA A 41 -9.55 6.91 0.52
C ALA A 41 -10.54 5.73 0.65
N PHE A 42 -10.13 4.61 1.26
CA PHE A 42 -10.99 3.47 1.48
C PHE A 42 -11.94 3.68 2.67
N PRO A 43 -13.10 3.00 2.69
CA PRO A 43 -13.92 2.90 3.89
C PRO A 43 -13.20 2.09 4.98
N LEU A 44 -13.40 2.46 6.26
CA LEU A 44 -12.96 1.63 7.38
C LEU A 44 -13.95 0.47 7.53
N LYS A 45 -13.47 -0.78 7.46
CA LYS A 45 -14.28 -2.00 7.65
C LYS A 45 -13.63 -2.91 8.68
N THR A 46 -14.34 -3.94 9.13
CA THR A 46 -13.83 -4.88 10.15
C THR A 46 -12.58 -5.64 9.69
N TYR A 47 -12.43 -5.83 8.38
CA TYR A 47 -11.29 -6.47 7.74
C TYR A 47 -10.35 -5.47 7.04
N LEU A 48 -10.69 -4.18 6.98
CA LEU A 48 -9.98 -3.17 6.18
C LEU A 48 -9.64 -1.96 7.05
N MET A 49 -8.37 -1.83 7.42
CA MET A 49 -7.87 -0.80 8.31
C MET A 49 -7.26 0.37 7.54
N LYS A 50 -7.61 1.59 7.95
CA LYS A 50 -7.09 2.83 7.39
C LYS A 50 -6.58 3.78 8.47
N PRO A 51 -5.73 4.77 8.13
CA PRO A 51 -5.19 5.71 9.10
C PRO A 51 -6.28 6.47 9.87
N TYR A 52 -5.95 6.88 11.09
CA TYR A 52 -6.72 7.87 11.84
C TYR A 52 -6.64 9.24 11.13
N PRO A 53 -7.79 9.90 10.89
CA PRO A 53 -7.82 11.22 10.28
C PRO A 53 -7.56 12.32 11.31
N ARG A 54 -6.82 13.38 10.92
CA ARG A 54 -6.60 14.68 11.63
C ARG A 54 -6.14 14.59 13.10
N THR A 55 -5.04 15.28 13.42
CA THR A 55 -4.51 15.47 14.79
C THR A 55 -4.55 14.20 15.66
N PRO A 56 -3.85 13.12 15.23
CA PRO A 56 -3.84 11.87 15.98
C PRO A 56 -3.17 12.03 17.35
N THR A 57 -3.72 11.36 18.36
CA THR A 57 -3.04 11.09 19.64
C THR A 57 -1.77 10.26 19.41
N HIS A 58 -0.86 10.20 20.39
CA HIS A 58 0.38 9.43 20.27
C HIS A 58 0.12 7.96 19.88
N LYS A 59 -0.81 7.28 20.55
CA LYS A 59 -1.29 5.94 20.16
C LYS A 59 -1.71 5.84 18.69
N GLU A 60 -2.48 6.81 18.21
CA GLU A 60 -2.95 6.85 16.82
C GLU A 60 -1.81 7.17 15.84
N GLN A 61 -0.81 7.94 16.26
CA GLN A 61 0.41 8.17 15.49
C GLN A 61 1.21 6.88 15.34
N VAL A 62 1.37 6.09 16.41
CA VAL A 62 2.03 4.76 16.37
C VAL A 62 1.29 3.84 15.39
N PHE A 63 -0.03 3.78 15.48
CA PHE A 63 -0.83 3.01 14.54
C PHE A 63 -0.65 3.49 13.09
N ASN A 64 -0.77 4.79 12.84
CA ASN A 64 -0.62 5.38 11.50
C ASN A 64 0.78 5.14 10.92
N TYR A 65 1.81 5.22 11.77
CA TYR A 65 3.19 4.96 11.38
C TYR A 65 3.39 3.49 11.00
N ARG A 66 2.96 2.53 11.84
CA ARG A 66 3.02 1.09 11.52
C ARG A 66 2.24 0.74 10.25
N LEU A 67 1.05 1.32 10.08
CA LEU A 67 0.23 1.13 8.88
C LEU A 67 0.93 1.67 7.62
N SER A 68 1.55 2.84 7.71
CA SER A 68 2.30 3.45 6.60
C SER A 68 3.57 2.66 6.28
N ARG A 69 4.26 2.12 7.29
CA ARG A 69 5.43 1.25 7.11
C ARG A 69 5.07 -0.04 6.37
N ALA A 70 3.94 -0.65 6.70
CA ALA A 70 3.42 -1.82 5.97
C ALA A 70 3.10 -1.49 4.50
N ARG A 71 2.41 -0.36 4.23
CA ARG A 71 2.10 0.08 2.85
C ARG A 71 3.35 0.32 2.02
N ARG A 72 4.38 0.95 2.62
CA ARG A 72 5.63 1.28 1.91
C ARG A 72 6.29 0.05 1.28
N ILE A 73 6.20 -1.13 1.89
CA ILE A 73 6.78 -2.35 1.32
C ILE A 73 6.13 -2.65 -0.05
N VAL A 74 4.80 -2.60 -0.10
CA VAL A 74 4.01 -2.87 -1.29
C VAL A 74 4.17 -1.76 -2.33
N GLU A 75 4.16 -0.49 -1.90
CA GLU A 75 4.42 0.66 -2.77
C GLU A 75 5.80 0.59 -3.42
N ASN A 76 6.85 0.21 -2.67
CA ASN A 76 8.19 0.04 -3.23
C ASN A 76 8.24 -1.08 -4.27
N ALA A 77 7.66 -2.25 -3.97
CA ALA A 77 7.65 -3.37 -4.90
C ALA A 77 6.99 -2.97 -6.24
N PHE A 78 5.79 -2.40 -6.16
CA PHE A 78 5.05 -1.97 -7.35
C PHE A 78 5.71 -0.81 -8.07
N GLY A 79 6.21 0.19 -7.35
CA GLY A 79 6.93 1.33 -7.92
C GLY A 79 8.19 0.91 -8.67
N ILE A 80 8.96 -0.03 -8.13
CA ILE A 80 10.13 -0.59 -8.80
C ILE A 80 9.72 -1.44 -10.00
N LEU A 81 8.71 -2.31 -9.86
CA LEU A 81 8.20 -3.14 -10.95
C LEU A 81 7.90 -2.29 -12.18
N VAL A 82 7.07 -1.27 -12.03
CA VAL A 82 6.61 -0.47 -13.17
C VAL A 82 7.68 0.44 -13.76
N THR A 83 8.62 0.95 -12.94
CA THR A 83 9.73 1.78 -13.44
C THR A 83 10.77 0.94 -14.17
N ARG A 84 10.98 -0.32 -13.75
CA ARG A 84 11.83 -1.29 -14.46
C ARG A 84 11.17 -1.79 -15.75
N PHE A 85 9.92 -2.24 -15.67
CA PHE A 85 9.16 -2.72 -16.81
C PHE A 85 8.30 -1.60 -17.37
N ARG A 86 8.95 -0.64 -18.05
CA ARG A 86 8.33 0.60 -18.54
C ARG A 86 7.12 0.41 -19.46
N VAL A 87 6.91 -0.80 -20.01
CA VAL A 87 5.68 -1.17 -20.70
C VAL A 87 4.43 -0.96 -19.83
N LEU A 88 4.56 -1.13 -18.50
CA LEU A 88 3.48 -0.94 -17.53
C LEU A 88 3.20 0.54 -17.21
N LEU A 89 4.12 1.46 -17.57
CA LEU A 89 3.92 2.91 -17.42
C LEU A 89 2.92 3.48 -18.42
N ASN A 90 2.81 2.85 -19.59
CA ASN A 90 2.03 3.39 -20.69
C ASN A 90 0.70 2.65 -20.87
N THR A 91 -0.12 3.17 -21.76
CA THR A 91 -1.23 2.40 -22.35
C THR A 91 -0.65 1.24 -23.16
N ILE A 92 -1.21 0.05 -22.97
CA ILE A 92 -0.80 -1.14 -23.73
C ILE A 92 -1.91 -1.41 -24.74
N ASP A 93 -1.65 -1.11 -26.00
CA ASP A 93 -2.59 -1.34 -27.09
C ASP A 93 -2.55 -2.81 -27.54
N MET A 94 -3.13 -3.68 -26.70
CA MET A 94 -3.21 -5.12 -26.94
C MET A 94 -4.50 -5.69 -26.36
N ARG A 95 -4.88 -6.88 -26.85
CA ARG A 95 -5.99 -7.66 -26.29
C ARG A 95 -5.73 -8.00 -24.81
N PRO A 96 -6.74 -8.02 -23.93
CA PRO A 96 -6.57 -8.27 -22.49
C PRO A 96 -5.74 -9.52 -22.15
N LYS A 97 -5.97 -10.64 -22.85
CA LYS A 97 -5.20 -11.88 -22.65
C LYS A 97 -3.68 -11.70 -22.83
N ASN A 98 -3.27 -10.85 -23.77
CA ASN A 98 -1.85 -10.55 -24.00
C ASN A 98 -1.32 -9.61 -22.91
N VAL A 99 -2.13 -8.66 -22.47
CA VAL A 99 -1.80 -7.76 -21.36
C VAL A 99 -1.58 -8.56 -20.07
N ASP A 100 -2.46 -9.52 -19.75
CA ASP A 100 -2.29 -10.40 -18.60
C ASP A 100 -0.96 -11.16 -18.65
N SER A 101 -0.59 -11.66 -19.83
CA SER A 101 0.68 -12.37 -20.04
C SER A 101 1.88 -11.46 -19.80
N ILE A 102 1.83 -10.19 -20.25
CA ILE A 102 2.88 -9.19 -20.01
C ILE A 102 3.01 -8.89 -18.52
N VAL A 103 1.88 -8.67 -17.82
CA VAL A 103 1.86 -8.38 -16.38
C VAL A 103 2.44 -9.55 -15.59
N LEU A 104 2.00 -10.78 -15.89
CA LEU A 104 2.50 -11.99 -15.22
C LEU A 104 3.99 -12.22 -15.48
N ALA A 105 4.46 -11.99 -16.71
CA ALA A 105 5.88 -12.08 -17.04
C ALA A 105 6.70 -11.03 -16.28
N ALA A 106 6.25 -9.77 -16.24
CA ALA A 106 6.92 -8.71 -15.49
C ALA A 106 6.99 -9.02 -13.99
N CYS A 107 5.88 -9.46 -13.38
CA CYS A 107 5.85 -9.89 -11.97
C CYS A 107 6.80 -11.07 -11.70
N SER A 108 6.80 -12.07 -12.59
CA SER A 108 7.65 -13.26 -12.45
C SER A 108 9.13 -12.88 -12.50
N LEU A 109 9.52 -12.05 -13.48
CA LEU A 109 10.88 -11.55 -13.60
C LEU A 109 11.27 -10.66 -12.42
N HIS A 110 10.37 -9.77 -11.97
CA HIS A 110 10.60 -8.92 -10.79
C HIS A 110 10.84 -9.71 -9.50
N ASN A 111 10.18 -10.87 -9.34
CA ASN A 111 10.37 -11.74 -8.19
C ASN A 111 11.63 -12.62 -8.31
N TRP A 112 12.06 -12.93 -9.53
CA TRP A 112 13.21 -13.79 -9.79
C TRP A 112 14.54 -13.01 -9.76
N LEU A 113 14.61 -11.84 -10.38
CA LEU A 113 15.84 -11.05 -10.52
C LEU A 113 16.52 -10.65 -9.20
N PRO A 114 15.83 -10.29 -8.10
CA PRO A 114 16.49 -10.02 -6.82
C PRO A 114 17.20 -11.25 -6.25
N LYS A 115 16.84 -12.47 -6.67
CA LYS A 115 17.46 -13.72 -6.21
C LYS A 115 18.71 -14.08 -7.01
N THR A 116 18.87 -13.51 -8.19
CA THR A 116 19.95 -13.85 -9.14
C THR A 116 20.86 -12.68 -9.48
N SER A 117 20.49 -11.45 -9.09
CA SER A 117 21.28 -10.24 -9.32
C SER A 117 21.10 -9.21 -8.20
N ASP A 118 22.20 -8.93 -7.51
CA ASP A 118 22.27 -7.88 -6.47
C ASP A 118 22.09 -6.46 -7.05
N MET A 119 22.18 -6.31 -8.37
CA MET A 119 22.02 -5.01 -9.05
C MET A 119 20.56 -4.68 -9.37
N TYR A 120 19.63 -5.64 -9.26
CA TYR A 120 18.24 -5.42 -9.66
C TYR A 120 17.50 -4.47 -8.70
N ILE A 121 17.59 -4.72 -7.39
CA ILE A 121 17.07 -3.83 -6.34
C ILE A 121 18.25 -3.35 -5.51
N THR A 122 18.65 -2.10 -5.72
CA THR A 122 19.69 -1.46 -4.90
C THR A 122 19.06 -0.68 -3.75
N HIS A 123 19.85 -0.35 -2.73
CA HIS A 123 19.39 0.48 -1.59
C HIS A 123 18.79 1.82 -2.02
N ARG A 124 19.18 2.37 -3.19
CA ARG A 124 18.63 3.63 -3.73
C ARG A 124 17.27 3.46 -4.37
N CYS A 125 16.91 2.24 -4.75
CA CYS A 125 15.63 1.96 -5.36
C CYS A 125 14.50 2.01 -4.33
N VAL A 126 14.75 1.65 -3.07
CA VAL A 126 13.71 1.50 -2.04
C VAL A 126 13.67 2.72 -1.13
N ASP A 127 12.49 3.08 -0.64
CA ASP A 127 12.39 4.09 0.42
C ASP A 127 13.08 3.64 1.69
N PHE A 128 13.85 4.54 2.31
CA PHE A 128 14.46 4.25 3.60
C PHE A 128 14.09 5.31 4.64
N GLU A 129 14.14 4.92 5.91
CA GLU A 129 13.88 5.80 7.05
C GLU A 129 15.19 6.43 7.50
N ASN A 130 15.27 7.76 7.48
CA ASN A 130 16.32 8.50 8.16
C ASN A 130 15.82 8.89 9.55
N VAL A 131 16.18 8.09 10.55
CA VAL A 131 15.78 8.28 11.95
C VAL A 131 16.32 9.59 12.53
N GLN A 132 17.53 10.01 12.15
CA GLN A 132 18.15 11.24 12.67
C GLN A 132 17.39 12.48 12.22
N GLN A 133 16.93 12.48 10.97
CA GLN A 133 16.15 13.58 10.40
C GLN A 133 14.64 13.38 10.57
N ARG A 134 14.20 12.24 11.11
CA ARG A 134 12.78 11.81 11.20
C ARG A 134 12.04 11.91 9.85
N VAL A 135 12.73 11.59 8.77
CA VAL A 135 12.20 11.72 7.40
C VAL A 135 12.32 10.40 6.66
N VAL A 136 11.29 10.09 5.87
CA VAL A 136 11.34 9.01 4.90
C VAL A 136 11.99 9.54 3.62
N VAL A 137 13.15 9.02 3.28
CA VAL A 137 13.83 9.37 2.04
C VAL A 137 13.22 8.51 0.91
N PRO A 138 12.68 9.13 -0.15
CA PRO A 138 12.01 8.41 -1.21
C PRO A 138 13.01 7.64 -2.08
N GLY A 139 12.65 6.40 -2.44
CA GLY A 139 13.39 5.61 -3.41
C GLY A 139 13.32 6.22 -4.82
N ALA A 140 14.31 5.88 -5.65
CA ALA A 140 14.46 6.44 -6.99
C ALA A 140 13.20 6.30 -7.88
N TRP A 141 12.41 5.22 -7.68
CA TRP A 141 11.19 4.99 -8.45
C TRP A 141 10.15 6.10 -8.26
N ARG A 142 10.09 6.75 -7.08
CA ARG A 142 9.11 7.81 -6.81
C ARG A 142 9.35 9.04 -7.68
N THR A 143 10.61 9.42 -7.89
CA THR A 143 10.95 10.54 -8.76
C THR A 143 10.67 10.19 -10.22
N GLN A 144 11.04 8.98 -10.65
CA GLN A 144 10.77 8.50 -12.01
C GLN A 144 9.28 8.46 -12.33
N LEU A 145 8.45 8.00 -11.38
CA LEU A 145 6.99 7.99 -11.54
C LEU A 145 6.38 9.39 -11.56
N ARG A 146 6.83 10.32 -10.69
CA ARG A 146 6.33 11.71 -10.70
C ARG A 146 6.64 12.43 -12.01
N THR A 147 7.76 12.13 -12.65
CA THR A 147 8.08 12.69 -13.97
C THR A 147 7.24 12.05 -15.07
N ALA A 148 6.93 10.75 -14.95
CA ALA A 148 6.14 10.02 -15.94
C ALA A 148 4.62 10.24 -15.81
N MET A 149 4.13 10.59 -14.62
CA MET A 149 2.71 10.72 -14.33
C MET A 149 2.41 12.06 -13.65
N GLY A 150 1.47 12.82 -14.23
CA GLY A 150 0.93 14.03 -13.60
C GLY A 150 0.32 13.74 -12.22
N SER A 151 0.31 14.73 -11.33
CA SER A 151 -0.24 14.60 -9.98
C SER A 151 -1.74 14.30 -10.02
N LEU A 152 -2.15 13.16 -9.46
CA LEU A 152 -3.57 12.83 -9.29
C LEU A 152 -4.16 13.60 -8.09
N PRO A 153 -5.39 14.13 -8.19
CA PRO A 153 -6.06 14.78 -7.08
C PRO A 153 -6.45 13.75 -6.00
N PRO A 154 -6.40 14.12 -4.71
CA PRO A 154 -6.80 13.22 -3.63
C PRO A 154 -8.31 12.96 -3.70
N ALA A 155 -8.68 11.68 -3.83
CA ALA A 155 -10.08 11.25 -3.77
C ALA A 155 -10.63 11.48 -2.35
N ARG A 156 -11.47 12.51 -2.19
CA ARG A 156 -12.16 12.80 -0.93
C ARG A 156 -13.49 12.04 -0.89
N HIS A 157 -13.53 10.93 -0.15
CA HIS A 157 -14.77 10.24 0.18
C HIS A 157 -14.97 10.24 1.69
N SER A 158 -16.08 10.81 2.17
CA SER A 158 -16.53 10.61 3.54
C SER A 158 -17.24 9.26 3.61
N ASN A 159 -16.60 8.30 4.28
CA ASN A 159 -17.19 6.98 4.51
C ASN A 159 -17.44 6.85 6.01
N HIS A 160 -18.70 6.73 6.40
CA HIS A 160 -19.09 6.42 7.78
C HIS A 160 -18.56 5.03 8.15
N ALA A 161 -17.73 4.97 9.19
CA ALA A 161 -17.25 3.71 9.75
C ALA A 161 -18.32 3.11 10.67
N SER A 162 -18.41 1.77 10.70
CA SER A 162 -19.21 1.11 11.73
C SER A 162 -18.47 1.17 13.07
N ARG A 163 -19.21 1.28 14.19
CA ARG A 163 -18.64 1.24 15.54
C ARG A 163 -17.77 0.00 15.79
N LYS A 164 -18.13 -1.13 15.17
CA LYS A 164 -17.35 -2.38 15.24
C LYS A 164 -15.98 -2.23 14.55
N ALA A 165 -15.93 -1.62 13.37
CA ALA A 165 -14.67 -1.41 12.66
C ALA A 165 -13.75 -0.43 13.41
N GLU A 166 -14.32 0.62 14.00
CA GLU A 166 -13.58 1.54 14.87
C GLU A 166 -13.03 0.84 16.11
N ALA A 167 -13.83 -0.01 16.77
CA ALA A 167 -13.39 -0.78 17.93
C ALA A 167 -12.22 -1.71 17.59
N ILE A 168 -12.26 -2.38 16.44
CA ILE A 168 -11.15 -3.23 15.96
C ILE A 168 -9.89 -2.38 15.74
N ARG A 169 -10.00 -1.24 15.04
CA ARG A 169 -8.86 -0.34 14.82
C ARG A 169 -8.27 0.15 16.14
N ASN A 170 -9.11 0.57 17.08
CA ASN A 170 -8.69 1.02 18.39
C ASN A 170 -8.02 -0.11 19.20
N ALA A 171 -8.47 -1.35 19.07
CA ALA A 171 -7.84 -2.50 19.70
C ALA A 171 -6.42 -2.73 19.15
N TYR A 172 -6.21 -2.65 17.82
CA TYR A 172 -4.87 -2.71 17.24
C TYR A 172 -4.00 -1.54 17.66
N ALA A 173 -4.54 -0.32 17.68
CA ALA A 173 -3.81 0.85 18.12
C ALA A 173 -3.33 0.69 19.58
N GLN A 174 -4.19 0.18 20.46
CA GLN A 174 -3.84 -0.13 21.84
C GLN A 174 -2.79 -1.24 21.94
N LEU A 175 -2.94 -2.30 21.13
CA LEU A 175 -2.00 -3.41 21.08
C LEU A 175 -0.60 -2.94 20.70
N PHE A 176 -0.49 -2.09 19.67
CA PHE A 176 0.78 -1.56 19.17
C PHE A 176 1.45 -0.58 20.13
N GLU A 177 0.68 0.13 20.95
CA GLU A 177 1.22 1.00 21.99
C GLU A 177 1.72 0.20 23.22
N THR A 178 1.14 -0.99 23.48
CA THR A 178 1.38 -1.73 24.72
C THR A 178 2.08 -3.06 24.48
N THR A 179 1.33 -4.12 24.19
CA THR A 179 1.82 -5.50 24.17
C THR A 179 2.74 -5.77 22.97
N GLU A 180 2.45 -5.15 21.83
CA GLU A 180 3.25 -5.23 20.61
C GLU A 180 4.05 -3.93 20.36
N ALA A 181 4.38 -3.21 21.43
CA ALA A 181 5.29 -2.08 21.32
C ALA A 181 6.65 -2.54 20.83
N VAL A 182 7.17 -1.85 19.81
CA VAL A 182 8.49 -2.15 19.23
C VAL A 182 9.44 -0.99 19.47
N PRO A 183 10.75 -1.24 19.72
CA PRO A 183 11.68 -0.19 20.14
C PRO A 183 11.83 0.99 19.17
N TRP A 184 11.52 0.77 17.88
CA TRP A 184 11.70 1.75 16.82
C TRP A 184 10.42 2.53 16.47
N GLN A 185 9.27 2.26 17.11
CA GLN A 185 8.01 2.87 16.67
C GLN A 185 7.95 4.37 16.89
N ASP A 186 8.64 4.89 17.90
CA ASP A 186 8.67 6.31 18.24
C ASP A 186 9.77 7.08 17.50
N HIS A 187 10.65 6.40 16.76
CA HIS A 187 11.76 7.04 16.06
C HIS A 187 11.32 7.97 14.93
N MET A 188 10.12 7.77 14.39
CA MET A 188 9.57 8.47 13.23
C MET A 188 8.30 9.28 13.55
N ILE A 189 7.95 9.38 14.85
CA ILE A 189 6.76 10.07 15.36
C ILE A 189 7.14 11.38 16.03
#